data_AF-A0A061BKE6-F1
#
_entry.id   AF-A0A061BKE6-F1
#
_cell.length_a   1.000
_cell.length_b   1.000
_cell.length_c   1.000
_cell.angle_alpha   90.00
_cell.angle_beta   90.00
_cell.angle_gamma   90.00
#
_symmetry.space_group_name_H-M   'P 1'
#
loop_
_entity.id
_entity.type
_entity.pdbx_description
1 polymer ?
#
loop_
_entity_poly.entity_id
_entity_poly.type
_entity_poly.pdbx_seq_one_letter_code
_entity_poly.pdbx_strand_id
1 'polypeptide(L)'
;MGFLTGVLSNIQGHLGQHNGQINEAIEALNKNKHGGKKGFNIAIGKVVEGVRGYNDGVMKSNNKVSEPIRKFYDYTNYLIEAIGMFNDHNDINQMNNKVGECLEWASDYVETMKGEHEELESSVILGETLRNVFSRVYHRKEIFPMSLGGVLKAKSVELKRQHREAKGGHTGALDRRTRYQWRAHKKCS
;
A
#
# COMPACT_ATOMS: atom_id res chain seq x y z
N MET A 1 32.65 88.07 9.37
CA MET A 1 31.77 87.14 8.61
C MET A 1 32.51 86.00 7.92
N GLY A 2 33.82 86.10 7.65
CA GLY A 2 34.57 85.05 6.94
C GLY A 2 34.51 83.64 7.55
N PHE A 3 34.34 83.50 8.87
CA PHE A 3 34.17 82.19 9.51
C PHE A 3 32.93 81.45 9.02
N LEU A 4 31.73 82.07 9.10
CA LEU A 4 30.49 81.42 8.64
C LEU A 4 30.49 81.18 7.13
N THR A 5 31.00 82.13 6.35
CA THR A 5 31.12 81.95 4.90
C THR A 5 32.05 80.79 4.58
N GLY A 6 33.18 80.67 5.27
CA GLY A 6 34.12 79.56 5.13
C GLY A 6 33.51 78.22 5.54
N VAL A 7 32.80 78.18 6.67
CA VAL A 7 32.07 76.99 7.11
C VAL A 7 31.06 76.57 6.06
N LEU A 8 30.16 77.46 5.61
CA LEU A 8 29.12 77.11 4.62
C LEU A 8 29.69 76.70 3.25
N SER A 9 30.72 77.39 2.75
CA SER A 9 31.37 77.00 1.50
C SER A 9 32.01 75.63 1.60
N ASN A 10 32.57 75.28 2.76
CA ASN A 10 33.16 73.96 2.98
C ASN A 10 32.10 72.86 2.97
N ILE A 11 30.94 73.07 3.61
CA ILE A 11 29.87 72.05 3.63
C ILE A 11 29.12 71.94 2.30
N GLN A 12 29.07 73.00 1.48
CA GLN A 12 28.33 73.03 0.21
C GLN A 12 28.63 71.82 -0.70
N GLY A 13 29.90 71.42 -0.82
CA GLY A 13 30.31 70.26 -1.63
C GLY A 13 29.93 68.90 -1.04
N HIS A 14 29.55 68.84 0.24
CA HIS A 14 29.29 67.61 0.99
C HIS A 14 27.79 67.32 1.22
N LEU A 15 26.89 68.17 0.73
CA LEU A 15 25.44 68.04 0.95
C LEU A 15 24.72 67.14 -0.06
N GLY A 16 25.48 66.48 -0.95
CA GLY A 16 24.94 65.64 -2.02
C GLY A 16 23.95 66.40 -2.89
N GLN A 17 22.76 65.82 -3.12
CA GLN A 17 21.70 66.39 -3.96
C GLN A 17 21.05 67.67 -3.41
N HIS A 18 21.38 68.09 -2.18
CA HIS A 18 20.81 69.28 -1.52
C HIS A 18 21.74 70.51 -1.55
N ASN A 19 22.84 70.45 -2.31
CA ASN A 19 23.84 71.51 -2.37
C ASN A 19 23.29 72.89 -2.78
N GLY A 20 22.25 72.95 -3.62
CA GLY A 20 21.64 74.20 -4.07
C GLY A 20 20.94 75.00 -2.98
N GLN A 21 20.45 74.33 -1.93
CA GLN A 21 19.71 74.98 -0.84
C GLN A 21 20.63 75.82 0.06
N ILE A 22 21.93 75.54 0.08
CA ILE A 22 22.90 76.31 0.86
C ILE A 22 23.38 77.56 0.11
N ASN A 23 23.18 77.63 -1.21
CA ASN A 23 23.56 78.80 -2.02
C ASN A 23 22.82 80.05 -1.54
N GLU A 24 21.52 79.94 -1.22
CA GLU A 24 20.74 81.07 -0.70
C GLU A 24 21.26 81.56 0.66
N ALA A 25 21.73 80.65 1.52
CA ALA A 25 22.33 81.00 2.80
C ALA A 25 23.70 81.69 2.62
N ILE A 26 24.51 81.20 1.68
CA ILE A 26 25.81 81.80 1.30
C ILE A 26 25.60 83.20 0.71
N GLU A 27 24.65 83.36 -0.21
CA GLU A 27 24.30 84.65 -0.82
C GLU A 27 23.77 85.64 0.23
N ALA A 28 22.90 85.20 1.14
CA ALA A 28 22.40 86.03 2.23
C ALA A 28 23.53 86.48 3.18
N LEU A 29 24.50 85.61 3.47
CA LEU A 29 25.70 85.94 4.26
C LEU A 29 26.60 86.96 3.58
N ASN A 30 26.84 86.79 2.28
CA ASN A 30 27.64 87.72 1.49
C ASN A 30 26.96 89.10 1.40
N LYS A 31 25.65 89.13 1.18
CA LYS A 31 24.86 90.38 1.11
C LYS A 31 24.79 91.13 2.44
N ASN A 32 24.76 90.41 3.56
CA ASN A 32 24.66 90.99 4.90
C ASN A 32 26.01 91.08 5.63
N LYS A 33 27.16 90.95 4.93
CA LYS A 33 28.47 90.79 5.59
C LYS A 33 28.88 91.95 6.49
N HIS A 34 28.32 93.14 6.25
CA HIS A 34 28.55 94.38 6.99
C HIS A 34 27.40 94.76 7.95
N GLY A 35 26.34 93.95 8.02
CA GLY A 35 25.11 94.26 8.78
C GLY A 35 25.20 94.05 10.30
N GLY A 36 26.39 93.82 10.85
CA GLY A 36 26.61 93.55 12.27
C GLY A 36 25.71 92.43 12.83
N LYS A 37 25.18 92.63 14.04
CA LYS A 37 24.30 91.66 14.72
C LYS A 37 23.03 91.32 13.93
N LYS A 38 22.45 92.30 13.23
CA LYS A 38 21.20 92.11 12.47
C LYS A 38 21.43 91.22 11.24
N GLY A 39 22.52 91.46 10.50
CA GLY A 39 22.92 90.62 9.38
C GLY A 39 23.24 89.18 9.80
N PHE A 40 23.86 89.01 10.97
CA PHE A 40 24.16 87.71 11.54
C PHE A 40 22.90 86.90 11.89
N ASN A 41 21.90 87.53 12.52
CA ASN A 41 20.64 86.87 12.85
C ASN A 41 19.86 86.43 11.60
N ILE A 42 19.90 87.22 10.53
CA ILE A 42 19.26 86.86 9.24
C ILE A 42 19.94 85.62 8.63
N ALA A 43 21.27 85.60 8.62
CA ALA A 43 22.04 84.45 8.13
C ALA A 43 21.73 83.17 8.91
N ILE A 44 21.68 83.24 10.25
CA ILE A 44 21.30 82.11 11.11
C ILE A 44 19.89 81.63 10.78
N GLY A 45 18.92 82.54 10.62
CA GLY A 45 17.55 82.18 10.26
C GLY A 45 17.48 81.36 8.97
N LYS A 46 18.26 81.75 7.96
CA LYS A 46 18.34 81.01 6.68
C LYS A 46 18.97 79.63 6.81
N VAL A 47 20.01 79.49 7.63
CA VAL A 47 20.59 78.18 7.93
C VAL A 47 19.57 77.28 8.65
N VAL A 48 18.82 77.82 9.62
CA VAL A 48 17.77 77.07 10.33
C VAL A 48 16.66 76.59 9.39
N GLU A 49 16.18 77.46 8.49
CA GLU A 49 15.20 77.10 7.45
C GLU A 49 15.73 75.98 6.54
N GLY A 50 16.97 76.11 6.06
CA GLY A 50 17.62 75.10 5.22
C GLY A 50 17.76 73.75 5.91
N VAL A 51 18.20 73.73 7.17
CA VAL A 51 18.35 72.50 7.98
C VAL A 51 17.00 71.82 8.21
N ARG A 52 15.94 72.59 8.49
CA ARG A 52 14.58 72.03 8.62
C ARG A 52 14.12 71.40 7.31
N GLY A 53 14.27 72.11 6.18
CA GLY A 53 13.91 71.58 4.87
C GLY A 53 14.68 70.31 4.48
N TYR A 54 15.98 70.26 4.81
CA TYR A 54 16.80 69.08 4.63
C TYR A 54 16.28 67.89 5.46
N ASN A 55 16.04 68.09 6.76
CA ASN A 55 15.53 67.04 7.65
C ASN A 55 14.17 66.50 7.19
N ASP A 56 13.25 67.37 6.73
CA ASP A 56 11.97 66.96 6.18
C ASP A 56 12.13 66.12 4.90
N GLY A 57 13.09 66.49 4.04
CA GLY A 57 13.46 65.74 2.85
C GLY A 57 14.01 64.36 3.17
N VAL A 58 14.93 64.27 4.14
CA VAL A 58 15.51 63.01 4.63
C VAL A 58 14.43 62.11 5.22
N MET A 59 13.54 62.65 6.05
CA MET A 59 12.42 61.89 6.63
C MET A 59 11.54 61.29 5.53
N LYS A 60 11.13 62.09 4.53
CA LYS A 60 10.33 61.60 3.40
C LYS A 60 11.06 60.52 2.59
N SER A 61 12.36 60.70 2.35
CA SER A 61 13.19 59.71 1.64
C SER A 61 13.27 58.40 2.41
N ASN A 62 13.55 58.48 3.72
CA ASN A 62 13.63 57.32 4.60
C ASN A 62 12.29 56.58 4.68
N ASN A 63 11.17 57.29 4.72
CA ASN A 63 9.84 56.65 4.71
C ASN A 63 9.57 55.94 3.38
N LYS A 64 9.91 56.55 2.23
CA LYS A 64 9.78 55.91 0.91
C LYS A 64 10.57 54.62 0.77
N VAL A 65 11.67 54.47 1.50
CA VAL A 65 12.50 53.25 1.47
C VAL A 65 12.06 52.24 2.54
N SER A 66 11.80 52.71 3.76
CA SER A 66 11.47 51.83 4.89
C SER A 66 10.07 51.20 4.76
N GLU A 67 9.08 51.91 4.21
CA GLU A 67 7.73 51.38 4.06
C GLU A 67 7.66 50.16 3.11
N PRO A 68 8.22 50.21 1.88
CA PRO A 68 8.27 49.03 1.01
C PRO A 68 9.05 47.87 1.62
N ILE A 69 10.17 48.14 2.30
CA ILE A 69 10.97 47.11 2.96
C ILE A 69 10.16 46.40 4.05
N ARG A 70 9.41 47.16 4.87
CA ARG A 70 8.56 46.57 5.90
C ARG A 70 7.46 45.70 5.29
N LYS A 71 6.78 46.17 4.24
CA LYS A 71 5.77 45.38 3.51
C LYS A 71 6.36 44.10 2.92
N PHE A 72 7.56 44.18 2.36
CA PHE A 72 8.27 43.02 1.83
C PHE A 72 8.58 42.02 2.94
N TYR A 73 9.09 42.48 4.08
CA TYR A 73 9.36 41.66 5.25
C TYR A 73 8.09 40.96 5.76
N ASP A 74 7.00 41.70 5.94
CA ASP A 74 5.71 41.17 6.38
C ASP A 74 5.19 40.09 5.41
N TYR A 75 5.29 40.35 4.10
CA TYR A 75 4.89 39.39 3.06
C TYR A 75 5.77 38.13 3.06
N THR A 76 7.08 38.27 3.25
CA THR A 76 7.97 37.10 3.32
C THR A 76 7.68 36.23 4.55
N ASN A 77 7.37 36.83 5.70
CA ASN A 77 6.99 36.05 6.89
C ASN A 77 5.68 35.31 6.68
N TYR A 78 4.67 35.97 6.08
CA TYR A 78 3.42 35.31 5.70
C TYR A 78 3.66 34.10 4.79
N LEU A 79 4.54 34.23 3.79
CA LEU A 79 4.87 33.11 2.91
C LEU A 79 5.54 31.95 3.66
N ILE A 80 6.43 32.24 4.61
CA ILE A 80 7.08 31.20 5.43
C ILE A 80 6.05 30.43 6.25
N GLU A 81 5.11 31.13 6.88
CA GLU A 81 4.01 30.52 7.63
C GLU A 81 3.12 29.66 6.73
N ALA A 82 2.73 30.18 5.56
CA ALA A 82 1.91 29.45 4.60
C ALA A 82 2.62 28.18 4.07
N ILE A 83 3.93 28.26 3.77
CA ILE A 83 4.74 27.10 3.38
C ILE A 83 4.81 26.08 4.53
N GLY A 84 4.92 26.55 5.78
CA GLY A 84 4.87 25.69 6.96
C GLY A 84 3.60 24.84 7.01
N MET A 85 2.45 25.41 6.64
CA MET A 85 1.17 24.67 6.58
C MET A 85 1.13 23.59 5.49
N PHE A 86 1.87 23.75 4.39
CA PHE A 86 1.95 22.73 3.33
C PHE A 86 2.92 21.59 3.67
N ASN A 87 3.88 21.83 4.58
CA ASN A 87 4.85 20.81 5.01
C ASN A 87 4.29 19.82 6.03
N ASP A 88 3.05 19.99 6.49
CA ASP A 88 2.35 18.99 7.29
C ASP A 88 1.90 17.84 6.36
N HIS A 89 2.84 16.96 6.02
CA HIS A 89 2.62 15.73 5.23
C HIS A 89 1.76 14.68 5.95
N ASN A 90 0.90 15.10 6.88
CA ASN A 90 0.02 14.23 7.64
C ASN A 90 -0.84 13.37 6.70
N ASP A 91 -1.36 13.95 5.62
CA ASP A 91 -2.18 13.24 4.64
C ASP A 91 -1.38 12.18 3.86
N ILE A 92 -0.12 12.47 3.52
CA ILE A 92 0.77 11.49 2.85
C ILE A 92 1.08 10.32 3.77
N ASN A 93 1.36 10.59 5.04
CA ASN A 93 1.61 9.54 6.03
C ASN A 93 0.37 8.68 6.27
N GLN A 94 -0.81 9.29 6.37
CA GLN A 94 -2.08 8.56 6.47
C GLN A 94 -2.35 7.70 5.23
N MET A 95 -2.12 8.24 4.03
CA MET A 95 -2.24 7.48 2.78
C MET A 95 -1.26 6.31 2.74
N ASN A 96 0.02 6.52 3.08
CA ASN A 96 1.02 5.46 3.11
C ASN A 96 0.64 4.35 4.10
N ASN A 97 0.14 4.70 5.28
CA ASN A 97 -0.33 3.72 6.26
C ASN A 97 -1.49 2.90 5.71
N LYS A 98 -2.49 3.55 5.08
CA LYS A 98 -3.64 2.86 4.48
C LYS A 98 -3.24 1.97 3.30
N VAL A 99 -2.30 2.42 2.46
CA VAL A 99 -1.73 1.60 1.39
C VAL A 99 -0.99 0.39 1.97
N GLY A 100 -0.23 0.59 3.05
CA GLY A 100 0.43 -0.50 3.78
C GLY A 100 -0.56 -1.56 4.29
N GLU A 101 -1.62 -1.14 4.98
CA GLU A 101 -2.69 -2.03 5.44
C GLU A 101 -3.32 -2.83 4.28
N CYS A 102 -3.62 -2.17 3.16
CA CYS A 102 -4.16 -2.83 1.97
C CYS A 102 -3.20 -3.86 1.37
N LEU A 103 -1.89 -3.58 1.35
CA LEU A 103 -0.89 -4.51 0.86
C LEU A 103 -0.77 -5.75 1.76
N GLU A 104 -0.84 -5.57 3.08
CA GLU A 104 -0.86 -6.68 4.04
C GLU A 104 -2.09 -7.56 3.83
N TRP A 105 -3.29 -6.97 3.74
CA TRP A 105 -4.52 -7.73 3.48
C TRP A 105 -4.50 -8.45 2.13
N ALA A 106 -3.96 -7.83 1.09
CA ALA A 106 -3.83 -8.49 -0.21
C ALA A 106 -2.86 -9.68 -0.15
N SER A 107 -1.77 -9.56 0.62
CA SER A 107 -0.81 -10.66 0.82
C SER A 107 -1.45 -11.83 1.57
N ASP A 108 -2.12 -11.54 2.69
CA ASP A 108 -2.81 -12.55 3.51
C ASP A 108 -3.90 -13.28 2.73
N TYR A 109 -4.68 -12.56 1.92
CA TYR A 109 -5.67 -13.16 1.03
C TYR A 109 -5.03 -14.10 0.00
N VAL A 110 -3.90 -13.73 -0.59
CA VAL A 110 -3.20 -14.59 -1.56
C VAL A 110 -2.64 -15.84 -0.90
N GLU A 111 -2.10 -15.74 0.31
CA GLU A 111 -1.57 -16.88 1.06
C GLU A 111 -2.66 -17.85 1.48
N THR A 112 -3.77 -17.34 2.02
CA THR A 112 -4.94 -18.16 2.39
C THR A 112 -5.52 -18.90 1.18
N MET A 113 -5.70 -18.20 0.05
CA MET A 113 -6.19 -18.83 -1.19
C MET A 113 -5.26 -19.93 -1.72
N LYS A 114 -3.94 -19.79 -1.58
CA LYS A 114 -2.97 -20.85 -1.94
C LYS A 114 -3.12 -22.07 -1.04
N GLY A 115 -3.26 -21.86 0.28
CA GLY A 115 -3.46 -22.94 1.23
C GLY A 115 -4.74 -23.72 0.96
N GLU A 116 -5.85 -23.03 0.72
CA GLU A 116 -7.14 -23.67 0.39
C GLU A 116 -7.06 -24.45 -0.94
N HIS A 117 -6.34 -23.93 -1.94
CA HIS A 117 -6.13 -24.63 -3.21
C HIS A 117 -5.38 -25.95 -3.02
N GLU A 118 -4.29 -25.95 -2.23
CA GLU A 118 -3.51 -27.16 -1.92
C GLU A 118 -4.34 -28.21 -1.14
N GLU A 119 -5.19 -27.76 -0.22
CA GLU A 119 -6.11 -28.64 0.51
C GLU A 119 -7.14 -29.29 -0.43
N LEU A 120 -7.73 -28.51 -1.33
CA LEU A 120 -8.66 -29.01 -2.34
C LEU A 120 -7.99 -30.03 -3.26
N GLU A 121 -6.78 -29.76 -3.78
CA GLU A 121 -6.03 -30.72 -4.60
C GLU A 121 -5.79 -32.03 -3.85
N SER A 122 -5.39 -31.96 -2.59
CA SER A 122 -5.19 -33.14 -1.74
C SER A 122 -6.47 -33.96 -1.57
N SER A 123 -7.61 -33.30 -1.39
CA SER A 123 -8.92 -33.94 -1.26
C SER A 123 -9.36 -34.65 -2.55
N VAL A 124 -9.09 -34.06 -3.72
CA VAL A 124 -9.40 -34.65 -5.03
C VAL A 124 -8.58 -35.92 -5.25
N ILE A 125 -7.27 -35.87 -4.96
CA ILE A 125 -6.37 -37.03 -5.06
C ILE A 125 -6.82 -38.17 -4.15
N LEU A 126 -7.21 -37.86 -2.91
CA LEU A 126 -7.78 -38.83 -1.97
C LEU A 126 -9.07 -39.45 -2.51
N GLY A 127 -9.96 -38.64 -3.07
CA GLY A 127 -11.21 -39.11 -3.71
C GLY A 127 -10.96 -40.05 -4.88
N GLU A 128 -10.00 -39.73 -5.76
CA GLU A 128 -9.59 -40.61 -6.86
C GLU A 128 -8.99 -41.93 -6.36
N THR A 129 -8.14 -41.85 -5.34
CA THR A 129 -7.53 -43.04 -4.71
C THR A 129 -8.60 -43.96 -4.14
N LEU A 130 -9.57 -43.40 -3.40
CA LEU A 130 -10.69 -44.17 -2.86
C LEU A 130 -11.55 -44.79 -3.97
N ARG A 131 -11.89 -44.04 -5.03
CA ARG A 131 -12.61 -44.57 -6.19
C ARG A 131 -11.87 -45.77 -6.81
N ASN A 132 -10.56 -45.65 -7.01
CA ASN A 132 -9.73 -46.74 -7.54
C ASN A 132 -9.73 -47.98 -6.64
N VAL A 133 -9.65 -47.80 -5.32
CA VAL A 133 -9.72 -48.91 -4.35
C VAL A 133 -11.10 -49.58 -4.39
N PHE A 134 -12.18 -48.80 -4.40
CA PHE A 134 -13.55 -49.33 -4.47
C PHE A 134 -13.77 -50.16 -5.73
N SER A 135 -13.35 -49.67 -6.89
CA SER A 135 -13.43 -50.43 -8.16
C SER A 135 -12.69 -51.77 -8.07
N ARG A 136 -11.48 -51.79 -7.48
CA ARG A 136 -10.72 -53.04 -7.29
C ARG A 136 -11.42 -54.03 -6.36
N VAL A 137 -12.00 -53.56 -5.26
CA VAL A 137 -12.74 -54.41 -4.30
C VAL A 137 -14.01 -54.96 -4.94
N TYR A 138 -14.74 -54.13 -5.68
CA TYR A 138 -15.97 -54.53 -6.36
C TYR A 138 -15.71 -55.63 -7.40
N HIS A 139 -14.72 -55.44 -8.28
CA HIS A 139 -14.33 -56.47 -9.24
C HIS A 139 -13.81 -57.75 -8.56
N ARG A 140 -13.07 -57.63 -7.44
CA ARG A 140 -12.61 -58.82 -6.69
C ARG A 140 -13.77 -59.59 -6.06
N LYS A 141 -14.80 -58.90 -5.57
CA LYS A 141 -16.03 -59.54 -5.04
C LYS A 141 -16.85 -60.24 -6.11
N GLU A 142 -16.82 -59.81 -7.36
CA GLU A 142 -17.51 -60.52 -8.45
C GLU A 142 -16.70 -61.73 -8.94
N ILE A 143 -15.37 -61.64 -8.97
CA ILE A 143 -14.49 -62.72 -9.42
C ILE A 143 -14.44 -63.88 -8.40
N PHE A 144 -14.48 -63.61 -7.10
CA PHE A 144 -14.39 -64.63 -6.06
C PHE A 144 -15.54 -65.67 -6.01
N PRO A 145 -16.84 -65.32 -6.11
CA PRO A 145 -17.93 -66.29 -6.13
C PRO A 145 -18.00 -67.06 -7.46
N MET A 146 -17.54 -66.47 -8.57
CA MET A 146 -17.41 -67.19 -9.84
C MET A 146 -16.32 -68.27 -9.77
N SER A 147 -15.19 -67.97 -9.14
CA SER A 147 -14.13 -68.97 -8.93
C SER A 147 -14.51 -70.01 -7.86
N LEU A 148 -15.13 -69.61 -6.74
CA LEU A 148 -15.61 -70.56 -5.73
C LEU A 148 -16.73 -71.47 -6.26
N GLY A 149 -17.67 -70.91 -7.03
CA GLY A 149 -18.74 -71.68 -7.66
C GLY A 149 -18.19 -72.73 -8.62
N GLY A 150 -17.19 -72.36 -9.43
CA GLY A 150 -16.46 -73.30 -10.29
C GLY A 150 -15.74 -74.39 -9.50
N VAL A 151 -15.03 -74.02 -8.43
CA VAL A 151 -14.29 -74.95 -7.55
C VAL A 151 -15.22 -75.91 -6.82
N LEU A 152 -16.35 -75.43 -6.30
CA LEU A 152 -17.36 -76.26 -5.62
C LEU A 152 -18.03 -77.23 -6.59
N LYS A 153 -18.31 -76.80 -7.82
CA LYS A 153 -18.88 -77.66 -8.87
C LYS A 153 -17.90 -78.76 -9.27
N ALA A 154 -16.62 -78.43 -9.46
CA ALA A 154 -15.57 -79.40 -9.75
C ALA A 154 -15.42 -80.42 -8.61
N LYS A 155 -15.42 -79.96 -7.35
CA LYS A 155 -15.30 -80.83 -6.17
C LYS A 155 -16.53 -81.73 -5.97
N SER A 156 -17.74 -81.24 -6.29
CA SER A 156 -18.97 -82.03 -6.30
C SER A 156 -18.94 -83.12 -7.39
N VAL A 157 -18.42 -82.82 -8.59
CA VAL A 157 -18.29 -83.82 -9.66
C VAL A 157 -17.32 -84.93 -9.24
N GLU A 158 -16.19 -84.57 -8.65
CA GLU A 158 -15.19 -85.53 -8.16
C GLU A 158 -15.75 -86.44 -7.05
N LEU A 159 -16.48 -85.87 -6.08
CA LEU A 159 -17.17 -86.65 -5.04
C LEU A 159 -18.22 -87.62 -5.61
N LYS A 160 -18.97 -87.20 -6.64
CA LYS A 160 -19.95 -88.08 -7.32
C LYS A 160 -19.25 -89.21 -8.09
N ARG A 161 -18.09 -88.96 -8.67
CA ARG A 161 -17.28 -89.98 -9.34
C ARG A 161 -16.81 -91.04 -8.33
N GLN A 162 -16.21 -90.61 -7.23
CA GLN A 162 -15.77 -91.49 -6.14
C GLN A 162 -16.92 -92.32 -5.56
N HIS A 163 -18.11 -91.72 -5.41
CA HIS A 163 -19.27 -92.46 -4.89
C HIS A 163 -19.81 -93.52 -5.88
N ARG A 164 -19.74 -93.27 -7.20
CA ARG A 164 -20.10 -94.28 -8.21
C ARG A 164 -19.11 -95.42 -8.26
N GLU A 165 -17.82 -95.13 -8.13
CA GLU A 165 -16.76 -96.14 -8.04
C GLU A 165 -16.97 -97.04 -6.80
N ALA A 166 -17.38 -96.45 -5.67
CA ALA A 166 -17.74 -97.21 -4.47
C ALA A 166 -19.03 -98.06 -4.59
N LYS A 167 -20.01 -97.64 -5.41
CA LYS A 167 -21.27 -98.38 -5.63
C LYS A 167 -21.19 -99.44 -6.75
N GLY A 168 -20.30 -99.26 -7.73
CA GLY A 168 -20.11 -100.22 -8.82
C GLY A 168 -19.41 -101.53 -8.42
N GLY A 169 -18.81 -101.59 -7.22
CA GLY A 169 -18.14 -102.77 -6.70
C GLY A 169 -19.04 -103.81 -6.00
N HIS A 170 -20.30 -103.47 -5.70
CA HIS A 170 -21.17 -104.31 -4.87
C HIS A 170 -22.61 -104.33 -5.38
N THR A 171 -22.92 -105.21 -6.36
CA THR A 171 -24.21 -105.90 -6.68
C THR A 171 -24.19 -106.27 -8.17
N GLY A 172 -24.39 -107.50 -8.64
CA GLY A 172 -24.65 -108.77 -8.00
C GLY A 172 -24.63 -109.88 -9.06
N ALA A 173 -23.74 -110.86 -8.86
CA ALA A 173 -24.01 -112.24 -9.20
C ALA A 173 -24.91 -112.81 -8.08
N LEU A 174 -25.91 -113.62 -8.42
CA LEU A 174 -27.02 -114.20 -7.60
C LEU A 174 -28.36 -113.63 -8.09
N ASP A 175 -29.42 -114.36 -8.42
CA ASP A 175 -29.69 -115.79 -8.47
C ASP A 175 -31.00 -115.91 -9.30
N ARG A 176 -30.97 -116.63 -10.44
CA ARG A 176 -32.12 -116.78 -11.36
C ARG A 176 -33.00 -117.99 -11.02
N ARG A 177 -32.79 -118.64 -9.87
CA ARG A 177 -33.38 -119.96 -9.57
C ARG A 177 -34.73 -119.97 -8.84
N THR A 178 -35.26 -118.84 -8.39
CA THR A 178 -36.48 -118.80 -7.54
C THR A 178 -37.79 -118.48 -8.26
N ARG A 179 -37.80 -118.29 -9.60
CA ARG A 179 -39.02 -117.85 -10.32
C ARG A 179 -39.96 -118.96 -10.81
N TYR A 180 -39.63 -120.24 -10.65
CA TYR A 180 -40.40 -121.36 -11.25
C TYR A 180 -41.29 -122.18 -10.30
N GLN A 181 -41.39 -121.87 -9.00
CA GLN A 181 -42.14 -122.73 -8.06
C GLN A 181 -43.51 -122.22 -7.57
N TRP A 182 -44.00 -121.04 -7.98
CA TRP A 182 -45.26 -120.48 -7.45
C TRP A 182 -46.51 -120.59 -8.34
N ARG A 183 -46.45 -121.27 -9.50
CA ARG A 183 -47.62 -121.40 -10.41
C ARG A 183 -48.27 -122.80 -10.46
N ALA A 184 -47.92 -123.72 -9.57
CA ALA A 184 -48.48 -125.09 -9.55
C ALA A 184 -49.62 -125.35 -8.54
N HIS A 185 -50.04 -124.39 -7.71
CA HIS A 185 -51.09 -124.60 -6.70
C HIS A 185 -52.26 -123.60 -6.84
N LYS A 186 -52.98 -123.66 -7.97
CA LYS A 186 -54.38 -123.19 -8.10
C LYS A 186 -55.11 -124.06 -9.11
N LYS A 187 -55.40 -125.30 -8.70
CA LYS A 187 -56.50 -126.15 -9.18
C LYS A 187 -57.19 -126.73 -7.92
N CYS A 188 -58.52 -126.77 -7.94
CA CYS A 188 -59.43 -127.40 -6.96
C CYS A 188 -59.90 -126.56 -5.75
N SER A 189 -60.94 -125.75 -5.96
CA SER A 189 -62.28 -125.96 -5.39
C SER A 189 -63.32 -125.32 -6.31
#